data_AF-A0A1Q9PAJ2-F1
#
_entry.id   AF-A0A1Q9PAJ2-F1
#
_cell.length_a   1.000
_cell.length_b   1.000
_cell.length_c   1.000
_cell.angle_alpha   90.00
_cell.angle_beta   90.00
_cell.angle_gamma   90.00
#
_symmetry.space_group_name_H-M   'P 1'
#
loop_
_entity.id
_entity.type
_entity.pdbx_description
1 polymer ?
#
loop_
_entity_poly.entity_id
_entity_poly.type
_entity_poly.pdbx_seq_one_letter_code
_entity_poly.pdbx_strand_id
1 'polypeptide(L)'
;MNKEELLEAIDAKLDQLNPAELIEPESIYPVAIMTRERRQLGELEKELLQTLELIKLDERVPSIITRLANVYLKEATFGRAIVLYELTLGLDSNQVSAWINMGLAYLMVSSPKEAISCLGSALAIDQRNSLALVYLAMSQLKLGELDEANTNLDRAIFVDSNMARALLGKGELFRAKGELEVAVTWLRRALSMNPNFFPALMELGNVYLALKKYEQANDVLTKALVINPEQAYALSTMGDIHAAQNDLESALYYYDKAVSIKFDDPDLWIKKGDIHKSLKSYQQASNAYQKAINANPEHVESWVKNGTVMLLLDDEGTALEYLNTALALEPKNADVAHQRGLIYYSLERHQEALDDFDAAFSVDPGNPMYLYYRALLLEILDRKDEAKRTWQVALSLFKEMGDEMKVAECSARLKRIG
;
A
#
# COMPACT_ATOMS: atom_id res chain seq x y z
N MET A 1 -0.59 26.67 37.52
CA MET A 1 -0.24 25.87 38.73
C MET A 1 1.21 26.11 39.12
N ASN A 2 1.66 25.70 40.30
CA ASN A 2 3.10 25.60 40.56
C ASN A 2 3.69 24.39 39.80
N LYS A 3 5.03 24.27 39.71
CA LYS A 3 5.66 23.20 38.90
C LYS A 3 5.27 21.78 39.35
N GLU A 4 5.09 21.57 40.65
CA GLU A 4 4.89 20.26 41.23
C GLU A 4 3.43 19.82 41.06
N GLU A 5 2.50 20.76 41.31
CA GLU A 5 1.08 20.61 41.00
C GLU A 5 0.85 20.29 39.51
N LEU A 6 1.62 20.91 38.61
CA LEU A 6 1.51 20.67 37.17
C LEU A 6 1.92 19.25 36.78
N LEU A 7 3.07 18.79 37.26
CA LEU A 7 3.55 17.44 36.97
C LEU A 7 2.61 16.38 37.55
N GLU A 8 2.16 16.55 38.80
CA GLU A 8 1.20 15.66 39.45
C GLU A 8 -0.16 15.61 38.73
N ALA A 9 -0.66 16.76 38.27
CA ALA A 9 -1.91 16.83 37.53
C ALA A 9 -1.81 16.09 36.18
N ILE A 10 -0.68 16.20 35.48
CA ILE A 10 -0.45 15.49 34.23
C ILE A 10 -0.34 13.98 34.48
N ASP A 11 0.46 13.57 35.46
CA ASP A 11 0.62 12.15 35.80
C ASP A 11 -0.71 11.51 36.19
N ALA A 12 -1.51 12.17 37.03
CA ALA A 12 -2.84 11.67 37.41
C ALA A 12 -3.77 11.51 36.20
N LYS A 13 -3.65 12.37 35.19
CA LYS A 13 -4.42 12.24 33.94
C LYS A 13 -3.88 11.13 33.05
N LEU A 14 -2.57 10.97 32.96
CA LEU A 14 -1.96 9.87 32.24
C LEU A 14 -2.31 8.52 32.88
N ASP A 15 -2.35 8.43 34.21
CA ASP A 15 -2.78 7.21 34.92
C ASP A 15 -4.22 6.83 34.60
N GLN A 16 -5.12 7.83 34.48
CA GLN A 16 -6.51 7.61 34.09
C GLN A 16 -6.65 7.11 32.65
N LEU A 17 -5.79 7.59 31.74
CA LEU A 17 -5.79 7.18 30.34
C LEU A 17 -5.01 5.88 30.09
N ASN A 18 -4.14 5.51 31.03
CA ASN A 18 -3.28 4.33 30.99
C ASN A 18 -2.62 4.11 29.62
N PRO A 19 -1.78 5.05 29.13
CA PRO A 19 -1.06 4.85 27.89
C PRO A 19 -0.11 3.67 28.08
N ALA A 20 -0.39 2.57 27.38
CA ALA A 20 0.47 1.39 27.42
C ALA A 20 1.89 1.79 27.03
N GLU A 21 2.86 1.31 27.81
CA GLU A 21 4.28 1.54 27.55
C GLU A 21 4.72 0.82 26.27
N LEU A 22 4.19 -0.39 26.06
CA LEU A 22 4.27 -1.13 24.82
C LEU A 22 3.10 -0.74 23.90
N ILE A 23 3.42 -0.15 22.75
CA ILE A 23 2.45 0.16 21.70
C ILE A 23 2.68 -0.77 20.53
N GLU A 24 1.62 -1.47 20.16
CA GLU A 24 1.60 -2.36 19.01
C GLU A 24 0.92 -1.65 17.82
N PRO A 25 1.38 -1.85 16.58
CA PRO A 25 0.82 -1.20 15.40
C PRO A 25 -0.70 -1.35 15.30
N GLU A 26 -1.20 -2.56 15.55
CA GLU A 26 -2.60 -2.96 15.53
C GLU A 26 -3.45 -2.32 16.64
N SER A 27 -2.83 -1.67 17.63
CA SER A 27 -3.51 -0.92 18.69
C SER A 27 -3.61 0.59 18.42
N ILE A 28 -3.09 1.06 17.28
CA ILE A 28 -3.06 2.47 16.89
C ILE A 28 -4.30 2.79 16.03
N TYR A 29 -5.11 3.74 16.46
CA TYR A 29 -6.30 4.17 15.73
C TYR A 29 -6.63 5.65 15.99
N PRO A 30 -7.15 6.37 14.99
CA PRO A 30 -7.55 7.75 15.16
C PRO A 30 -8.71 7.88 16.16
N VAL A 31 -8.63 8.87 17.04
CA VAL A 31 -9.72 9.20 17.97
C VAL A 31 -10.71 10.14 17.30
N ALA A 32 -11.92 9.63 17.05
CA ALA A 32 -13.00 10.42 16.43
C ALA A 32 -13.61 11.46 17.38
N ILE A 33 -13.70 11.16 18.68
CA ILE A 33 -14.31 12.05 19.69
C ILE A 33 -13.39 12.16 20.90
N MET A 34 -12.88 13.36 21.17
CA MET A 34 -12.07 13.62 22.36
C MET A 34 -12.93 13.66 23.62
N THR A 35 -12.55 12.84 24.62
CA THR A 35 -13.12 12.86 25.96
C THR A 35 -12.78 14.16 26.70
N ARG A 36 -13.51 14.45 27.79
CA ARG A 36 -13.24 15.63 28.62
C ARG A 36 -11.83 15.56 29.22
N GLU A 37 -11.45 14.38 29.67
CA GLU A 37 -10.15 14.07 30.27
C GLU A 37 -9.03 14.33 29.25
N ARG A 38 -9.23 13.90 28.00
CA ARG A 38 -8.25 14.11 26.92
C ARG A 38 -8.06 15.59 26.58
N ARG A 39 -9.14 16.37 26.54
CA ARG A 39 -9.08 17.83 26.35
C ARG A 39 -8.34 18.52 27.49
N GLN A 40 -8.62 18.13 28.73
CA GLN A 40 -7.90 18.64 29.90
C GLN A 40 -6.41 18.32 29.84
N LEU A 41 -6.05 17.10 29.43
CA LEU A 41 -4.65 16.72 29.23
C LEU A 41 -3.96 17.60 28.18
N GLY A 42 -4.64 17.95 27.08
CA GLY A 42 -4.11 18.85 26.07
C GLY A 42 -3.86 20.28 26.58
N GLU A 43 -4.68 20.79 27.51
CA GLU A 43 -4.43 22.08 28.16
C GLU A 43 -3.24 22.01 29.13
N LEU A 44 -3.13 20.92 29.91
CA LEU A 44 -2.00 20.70 30.81
C LEU A 44 -0.68 20.54 30.03
N GLU A 45 -0.70 19.88 28.87
CA GLU A 45 0.45 19.79 27.97
C GLU A 45 0.91 21.16 27.46
N LYS A 46 -0.03 22.05 27.09
CA LYS A 46 0.33 23.42 26.69
C LYS A 46 1.04 24.15 27.83
N GLU A 47 0.53 24.03 29.06
CA GLU A 47 1.14 24.63 30.25
C GLU A 47 2.53 24.01 30.54
N LEU A 48 2.67 22.69 30.38
CA LEU A 48 3.96 21.98 30.49
C LEU A 48 4.99 22.54 29.50
N LEU A 49 4.62 22.68 28.23
CA LEU A 49 5.53 23.17 27.20
C LEU A 49 5.89 24.64 27.38
N GLN A 50 4.98 25.48 27.86
CA GLN A 50 5.26 26.88 28.17
C GLN A 50 6.22 27.05 29.35
N THR A 51 6.17 26.13 30.31
CA THR A 51 6.99 26.17 31.52
C THR A 51 8.26 25.31 31.41
N LEU A 52 8.46 24.60 30.30
CA LEU A 52 9.48 23.59 30.13
C LEU A 52 10.89 24.07 30.45
N GLU A 53 11.27 25.26 29.98
CA GLU A 53 12.60 25.83 30.23
C GLU A 53 12.93 25.96 31.73
N LEU A 54 11.92 26.14 32.58
CA LEU A 54 12.06 26.28 34.02
C LEU A 54 12.13 24.93 34.75
N ILE A 55 11.59 23.87 34.14
CA ILE A 55 11.42 22.55 34.76
C ILE A 55 12.22 21.44 34.08
N LYS A 56 12.94 21.74 32.99
CA LYS A 56 13.68 20.75 32.16
C LYS A 56 14.74 19.93 32.90
N LEU A 57 15.16 20.37 34.09
CA LEU A 57 16.11 19.65 34.94
C LEU A 57 15.41 18.68 35.92
N ASP A 58 14.08 18.67 36.00
CA ASP A 58 13.33 17.71 36.81
C ASP A 58 13.30 16.35 36.10
N GLU A 59 13.79 15.31 36.79
CA GLU A 59 13.97 13.96 36.24
C GLU A 59 12.66 13.29 35.80
N ARG A 60 11.50 13.78 36.28
CA ARG A 60 10.19 13.24 35.88
C ARG A 60 9.74 13.73 34.51
N VAL A 61 10.22 14.91 34.08
CA VAL A 61 9.74 15.58 32.87
C VAL A 61 9.92 14.71 31.62
N PRO A 62 11.10 14.10 31.36
CA PRO A 62 11.27 13.25 30.19
C PRO A 62 10.29 12.06 30.16
N SER A 63 10.04 11.41 31.30
CA SER A 63 9.09 10.28 31.39
C SER A 63 7.65 10.72 31.12
N ILE A 64 7.23 11.85 31.70
CA ILE A 64 5.91 12.44 31.48
C ILE A 64 5.68 12.77 30.00
N ILE A 65 6.67 13.37 29.34
CA ILE A 65 6.59 13.70 27.91
C ILE A 65 6.53 12.41 27.07
N THR A 66 7.29 11.35 27.40
CA THR A 66 7.19 10.05 26.73
C THR A 66 5.78 9.46 26.86
N ARG A 67 5.19 9.49 28.05
CA ARG A 67 3.83 8.99 28.29
C ARG A 67 2.79 9.80 27.51
N LEU A 68 2.96 11.13 27.43
CA LEU A 68 2.14 11.99 26.56
C LEU A 68 2.28 11.59 25.09
N ALA A 69 3.51 11.44 24.61
CA ALA A 69 3.80 11.02 23.24
C ALA A 69 3.16 9.66 22.90
N ASN A 70 3.19 8.70 23.84
CA ASN A 70 2.52 7.40 23.72
C ASN A 70 1.00 7.53 23.54
N VAL A 71 0.35 8.49 24.21
CA VAL A 71 -1.07 8.79 23.97
C VAL A 71 -1.25 9.24 22.51
N TYR A 72 -0.50 10.25 22.06
CA TYR A 72 -0.61 10.76 20.68
C TYR A 72 -0.30 9.68 19.63
N LEU A 73 0.66 8.78 19.90
CA LEU A 73 0.99 7.67 19.02
C LEU A 73 -0.19 6.70 18.89
N LYS A 74 -0.81 6.30 20.00
CA LYS A 74 -2.01 5.43 19.98
C LYS A 74 -3.18 6.07 19.25
N GLU A 75 -3.33 7.39 19.35
CA GLU A 75 -4.38 8.15 18.68
C GLU A 75 -4.10 8.41 17.18
N ALA A 76 -3.08 7.77 16.60
CA ALA A 76 -2.62 7.97 15.22
C ALA A 76 -2.25 9.42 14.87
N THR A 77 -1.94 10.23 15.89
CA THR A 77 -1.52 11.64 15.74
C THR A 77 0.01 11.74 15.67
N PHE A 78 0.57 11.10 14.64
CA PHE A 78 2.01 10.83 14.51
C PHE A 78 2.87 12.09 14.57
N GLY A 79 2.48 13.17 13.89
CA GLY A 79 3.27 14.40 13.90
C GLY A 79 3.46 14.99 15.30
N ARG A 80 2.41 14.96 16.13
CA ARG A 80 2.53 15.42 17.52
C ARG A 80 3.31 14.45 18.39
N ALA A 81 3.11 13.15 18.22
CA ALA A 81 3.87 12.12 18.91
C ALA A 81 5.37 12.25 18.65
N ILE A 82 5.78 12.41 17.39
CA ILE A 82 7.18 12.57 16.98
C ILE A 82 7.80 13.80 17.66
N VAL A 83 7.14 14.96 17.61
CA VAL A 83 7.65 16.19 18.27
C VAL A 83 7.87 15.99 19.77
N LEU A 84 6.96 15.29 20.44
CA LEU A 84 7.11 15.01 21.88
C LEU A 84 8.23 13.98 22.14
N TYR A 85 8.41 12.97 21.30
CA TYR A 85 9.55 12.05 21.43
C TYR A 85 10.89 12.76 21.19
N GLU A 86 10.99 13.61 20.16
CA GLU A 86 12.19 14.43 19.93
C GLU A 86 12.52 15.30 21.14
N LEU A 87 11.49 15.91 21.75
CA LEU A 87 11.65 16.71 22.96
C LEU A 87 12.14 15.87 24.14
N THR A 88 11.53 14.71 24.39
CA THR A 88 11.99 13.75 25.39
C THR A 88 13.45 13.40 25.19
N LEU A 89 13.85 13.05 23.97
CA LEU A 89 15.18 12.55 23.64
C LEU A 89 16.24 13.67 23.66
N GLY A 90 15.83 14.92 23.46
CA GLY A 90 16.67 16.09 23.69
C GLY A 90 16.95 16.38 25.17
N LEU A 91 16.05 15.97 26.06
CA LEU A 91 16.23 16.07 27.52
C LEU A 91 16.97 14.88 28.10
N ASP A 92 16.60 13.67 27.67
CA ASP A 92 17.22 12.41 28.05
C ASP A 92 17.28 11.45 26.87
N SER A 93 18.47 11.35 26.26
CA SER A 93 18.71 10.48 25.11
C SER A 93 18.76 8.99 25.47
N ASN A 94 18.79 8.63 26.75
CA ASN A 94 18.89 7.24 27.20
C ASN A 94 17.52 6.52 27.27
N GLN A 95 16.42 7.21 26.93
CA GLN A 95 15.09 6.60 26.91
C GLN A 95 14.89 5.69 25.69
N VAL A 96 15.19 4.41 25.87
CA VAL A 96 15.04 3.37 24.86
C VAL A 96 13.61 3.27 24.32
N SER A 97 12.59 3.34 25.19
CA SER A 97 11.18 3.24 24.78
C SER A 97 10.74 4.41 23.89
N ALA A 98 11.25 5.62 24.14
CA ALA A 98 10.99 6.80 23.31
C ALA A 98 11.57 6.64 21.89
N TRP A 99 12.81 6.15 21.77
CA TRP A 99 13.41 5.84 20.46
C TRP A 99 12.61 4.78 19.70
N ILE A 100 12.18 3.71 20.37
CA ILE A 100 11.41 2.63 19.74
C ILE A 100 10.05 3.13 19.26
N ASN A 101 9.32 3.84 20.11
CA ASN A 101 7.99 4.32 19.77
C ASN A 101 8.02 5.44 18.73
N MET A 102 9.08 6.27 18.72
CA MET A 102 9.33 7.22 17.63
C MET A 102 9.64 6.51 16.31
N GLY A 103 10.45 5.44 16.35
CA GLY A 103 10.68 4.59 15.19
C GLY A 103 9.39 3.94 14.66
N LEU A 104 8.52 3.47 15.55
CA LEU A 104 7.19 2.99 15.19
C LEU A 104 6.34 4.10 14.56
N ALA A 105 6.34 5.31 15.11
CA ALA A 105 5.62 6.45 14.53
C ALA A 105 6.06 6.72 13.09
N TYR A 106 7.38 6.71 12.82
CA TYR A 106 7.92 6.85 11.47
C TYR A 106 7.53 5.70 10.53
N LEU A 107 7.48 4.46 11.03
CA LEU A 107 6.96 3.32 10.27
C LEU A 107 5.49 3.52 9.86
N MET A 108 4.65 4.06 10.75
CA MET A 108 3.24 4.30 10.48
C MET A 108 2.99 5.40 9.43
N VAL A 109 3.87 6.40 9.35
CA VAL A 109 3.84 7.44 8.29
C VAL A 109 4.63 7.04 7.04
N SER A 110 5.00 5.77 6.90
CA SER A 110 5.75 5.23 5.75
C SER A 110 7.10 5.92 5.49
N SER A 111 7.80 6.28 6.57
CA SER A 111 9.15 6.89 6.56
C SER A 111 10.18 5.90 7.16
N PRO A 112 10.53 4.81 6.45
CA PRO A 112 11.33 3.73 7.02
C PRO A 112 12.79 4.11 7.32
N LYS A 113 13.36 5.11 6.64
CA LYS A 113 14.75 5.53 6.86
C LYS A 113 14.92 6.22 8.22
N GLU A 114 13.99 7.10 8.55
CA GLU A 114 13.89 7.79 9.82
C GLU A 114 13.63 6.78 10.94
N ALA A 115 12.76 5.79 10.69
CA ALA A 115 12.52 4.69 11.62
C ALA A 115 13.81 3.91 11.93
N ILE A 116 14.58 3.52 10.91
CA ILE A 116 15.87 2.83 11.06
C ILE A 116 16.83 3.63 11.95
N SER A 117 16.92 4.95 11.74
CA SER A 117 17.79 5.83 12.55
C SER A 117 17.39 5.83 14.03
N CYS A 118 16.10 5.93 14.32
CA CYS A 118 15.58 5.90 15.68
C CYS A 118 15.86 4.55 16.36
N LEU A 119 15.60 3.45 15.65
CA LEU A 119 15.75 2.10 16.16
C LEU A 119 17.23 1.70 16.33
N GLY A 120 18.11 2.21 15.46
CA GLY A 120 19.55 2.10 15.65
C GLY A 120 20.03 2.81 16.92
N SER A 121 19.46 3.98 17.23
CA SER A 121 19.77 4.72 18.47
C SER A 121 19.27 3.96 19.70
N ALA A 122 18.07 3.37 19.66
CA ALA A 122 17.58 2.48 20.72
C ALA A 122 18.54 1.30 20.96
N LEU A 123 18.99 0.65 19.89
CA LEU A 123 19.88 -0.52 19.95
C LEU A 123 21.32 -0.18 20.34
N ALA A 124 21.75 1.06 20.17
CA ALA A 124 23.03 1.52 20.70
C ALA A 124 23.05 1.54 22.23
N ILE A 125 21.89 1.80 22.85
CA ILE A 125 21.69 1.81 24.31
C ILE A 125 21.39 0.40 24.82
N ASP A 126 20.43 -0.29 24.20
CA ASP A 126 20.04 -1.67 24.55
C ASP A 126 20.13 -2.58 23.32
N GLN A 127 21.30 -3.21 23.15
CA GLN A 127 21.60 -4.09 22.01
C GLN A 127 20.74 -5.35 21.92
N ARG A 128 20.06 -5.71 23.01
CA ARG A 128 19.22 -6.92 23.11
C ARG A 128 17.74 -6.59 23.15
N ASN A 129 17.34 -5.36 22.85
CA ASN A 129 15.93 -5.02 22.79
C ASN A 129 15.23 -5.73 21.61
N SER A 130 14.44 -6.77 21.90
CA SER A 130 13.80 -7.59 20.88
C SER A 130 12.81 -6.79 20.02
N LEU A 131 12.07 -5.86 20.62
CA LEU A 131 11.11 -5.03 19.91
C LEU A 131 11.79 -4.05 18.94
N ALA A 132 12.88 -3.41 19.37
CA ALA A 132 13.66 -2.54 18.51
C ALA A 132 14.24 -3.30 17.30
N LEU A 133 14.74 -4.53 17.52
CA LEU A 133 15.24 -5.40 16.45
C LEU A 133 14.13 -5.76 15.44
N VAL A 134 12.93 -6.07 15.93
CA VAL A 134 11.78 -6.40 15.09
C VAL A 134 11.34 -5.20 14.25
N TYR A 135 11.12 -4.03 14.85
CA TYR A 135 10.74 -2.84 14.09
C TYR A 135 11.85 -2.39 13.13
N LEU A 136 13.12 -2.63 13.48
CA LEU A 136 14.24 -2.32 12.59
C LEU A 136 14.16 -3.20 11.35
N ALA A 137 13.98 -4.50 11.54
CA ALA A 137 13.80 -5.44 10.44
C ALA A 137 12.56 -5.12 9.59
N MET A 138 11.43 -4.75 10.19
CA MET A 138 10.23 -4.34 9.44
C MET A 138 10.49 -3.09 8.58
N SER A 139 11.28 -2.14 9.08
CA SER A 139 11.68 -0.96 8.31
C SER A 139 12.58 -1.32 7.13
N GLN A 140 13.50 -2.26 7.33
CA GLN A 140 14.39 -2.80 6.31
C GLN A 140 13.63 -3.59 5.23
N LEU A 141 12.63 -4.38 5.63
CA LEU A 141 11.73 -5.07 4.69
C LEU A 141 10.99 -4.10 3.78
N LYS A 142 10.51 -2.96 4.32
CA LYS A 142 9.88 -1.90 3.52
C LYS A 142 10.83 -1.25 2.50
N LEU A 143 12.14 -1.27 2.76
CA LEU A 143 13.16 -0.79 1.84
C LEU A 143 13.69 -1.87 0.88
N GLY A 144 13.29 -3.14 1.06
CA GLY A 144 13.82 -4.27 0.30
C GLY A 144 15.21 -4.75 0.77
N GLU A 145 15.66 -4.30 1.94
CA GLU A 145 16.92 -4.71 2.59
C GLU A 145 16.75 -6.07 3.29
N LEU A 146 16.56 -7.13 2.50
CA LEU A 146 16.11 -8.43 2.98
C LEU A 146 17.13 -9.14 3.88
N ASP A 147 18.43 -8.98 3.64
CA ASP A 147 19.46 -9.71 4.38
C ASP A 147 19.76 -9.09 5.75
N GLU A 148 19.75 -7.76 5.82
CA GLU A 148 19.83 -7.01 7.06
C GLU A 148 18.58 -7.27 7.93
N ALA A 149 17.39 -7.26 7.32
CA ALA A 149 16.15 -7.62 8.00
C ALA A 149 16.23 -9.04 8.57
N ASN A 150 16.71 -10.00 7.77
CA ASN A 150 16.88 -11.38 8.20
C ASN A 150 17.78 -11.50 9.44
N THR A 151 18.91 -10.80 9.42
CA THR A 151 19.90 -10.79 10.51
C THR A 151 19.30 -10.23 11.80
N ASN A 152 18.57 -9.10 11.72
CA ASN A 152 17.95 -8.50 12.90
C ASN A 152 16.80 -9.37 13.45
N LEU A 153 16.04 -10.05 12.59
CA LEU A 153 15.03 -11.01 13.03
C LEU A 153 15.64 -12.24 13.71
N ASP A 154 16.78 -12.76 13.21
CA ASP A 154 17.49 -13.86 13.88
C ASP A 154 17.98 -13.44 15.26
N ARG A 155 18.50 -12.20 15.40
CA ARG A 155 18.87 -11.64 16.69
C ARG A 155 17.66 -11.49 17.62
N ALA A 156 16.52 -11.02 17.11
CA ALA A 156 15.30 -10.87 17.91
C ALA A 156 14.81 -12.23 18.43
N ILE A 157 14.79 -13.26 17.57
CA ILE A 157 14.38 -14.62 17.93
C ILE A 157 15.38 -15.29 18.88
N PHE A 158 16.67 -14.96 18.77
CA PHE A 158 17.68 -15.44 19.71
C PHE A 158 17.47 -14.85 21.11
N VAL A 159 17.07 -13.58 21.21
CA VAL A 159 16.75 -12.93 22.49
C VAL A 159 15.44 -13.47 23.06
N ASP A 160 14.39 -13.52 22.26
CA ASP A 160 13.07 -14.02 22.63
C ASP A 160 12.50 -14.94 21.55
N SER A 161 12.62 -16.25 21.79
CA SER A 161 12.20 -17.29 20.86
C SER A 161 10.68 -17.39 20.68
N ASN A 162 9.92 -16.78 21.59
CA ASN A 162 8.46 -16.87 21.64
C ASN A 162 7.78 -15.59 21.15
N MET A 163 8.55 -14.58 20.72
CA MET A 163 8.02 -13.33 20.20
C MET A 163 7.29 -13.55 18.87
N ALA A 164 5.96 -13.63 18.92
CA ALA A 164 5.11 -13.86 17.75
C ALA A 164 5.36 -12.84 16.62
N ARG A 165 5.62 -11.56 16.95
CA ARG A 165 5.92 -10.51 15.97
C ARG A 165 7.26 -10.72 15.25
N ALA A 166 8.29 -11.25 15.92
CA ALA A 166 9.55 -11.59 15.26
C ALA A 166 9.37 -12.76 14.27
N LEU A 167 8.56 -13.75 14.65
CA LEU A 167 8.21 -14.88 13.80
C LEU A 167 7.34 -14.45 12.60
N LEU A 168 6.43 -13.49 12.79
CA LEU A 168 5.70 -12.83 11.71
C LEU A 168 6.66 -12.14 10.74
N GLY A 169 7.61 -11.35 11.25
CA GLY A 169 8.61 -10.67 10.42
C GLY A 169 9.44 -11.65 9.57
N LYS A 170 9.76 -12.85 10.09
CA LYS A 170 10.36 -13.93 9.26
C LYS A 170 9.41 -14.41 8.17
N GLY A 171 8.13 -14.57 8.48
CA GLY A 171 7.10 -14.90 7.50
C GLY A 171 7.04 -13.88 6.35
N GLU A 172 6.97 -12.60 6.69
CA GLU A 172 6.96 -11.49 5.73
C GLU A 172 8.24 -11.44 4.86
N LEU A 173 9.41 -11.64 5.49
CA LEU A 173 10.69 -11.73 4.80
C LEU A 173 10.70 -12.83 3.74
N PHE A 174 10.32 -14.06 4.11
CA PHE A 174 10.33 -15.18 3.16
C PHE A 174 9.24 -15.04 2.10
N ARG A 175 8.11 -14.38 2.40
CA ARG A 175 7.13 -13.97 1.40
C ARG A 175 7.75 -13.01 0.38
N ALA A 176 8.49 -12.00 0.84
CA ALA A 176 9.18 -11.06 -0.03
C ALA A 176 10.27 -11.72 -0.89
N LYS A 177 10.94 -12.77 -0.39
CA LYS A 177 11.89 -13.60 -1.16
C LYS A 177 11.21 -14.54 -2.16
N GLY A 178 9.88 -14.69 -2.12
CA GLY A 178 9.13 -15.66 -2.93
C GLY A 178 9.15 -17.10 -2.39
N GLU A 179 9.76 -17.33 -1.23
CA GLU A 179 9.86 -18.64 -0.57
C GLU A 179 8.59 -18.91 0.27
N LEU A 180 7.45 -19.02 -0.41
CA LEU A 180 6.13 -19.02 0.21
C LEU A 180 5.90 -20.17 1.22
N GLU A 181 6.43 -21.38 0.98
CA GLU A 181 6.28 -22.50 1.93
C GLU A 181 7.11 -22.30 3.21
N VAL A 182 8.25 -21.62 3.11
CA VAL A 182 9.07 -21.25 4.28
C VAL A 182 8.33 -20.17 5.08
N ALA A 183 7.70 -19.20 4.40
CA ALA A 183 6.86 -18.20 5.03
C ALA A 183 5.70 -18.85 5.83
N VAL A 184 4.99 -19.84 5.26
CA VAL A 184 3.95 -20.60 5.97
C VAL A 184 4.48 -21.22 7.27
N THR A 185 5.68 -21.78 7.24
CA THR A 185 6.30 -22.42 8.41
C THR A 185 6.50 -21.42 9.55
N TRP A 186 7.06 -20.24 9.24
CA TRP A 186 7.28 -19.18 10.23
C TRP A 186 5.97 -18.57 10.74
N LEU A 187 4.99 -18.34 9.87
CA LEU A 187 3.69 -17.80 10.25
C LEU A 187 2.89 -18.77 11.13
N ARG A 188 2.93 -20.07 10.82
CA ARG A 188 2.34 -21.11 11.71
C ARG A 188 3.03 -21.12 13.07
N ARG A 189 4.35 -20.91 13.12
CA ARG A 189 5.07 -20.79 14.39
C ARG A 189 4.65 -19.55 15.17
N ALA A 190 4.46 -18.41 14.49
CA ALA A 190 3.92 -17.19 15.12
C ALA A 190 2.55 -17.46 15.76
N LEU A 191 1.65 -18.13 15.04
CA LEU A 191 0.33 -18.51 15.54
C LEU A 191 0.36 -19.59 16.64
N SER A 192 1.41 -20.42 16.70
CA SER A 192 1.59 -21.34 17.83
C SER A 192 1.95 -20.61 19.12
N MET A 193 2.62 -19.45 19.02
CA MET A 193 2.96 -18.60 20.17
C MET A 193 1.78 -17.73 20.58
N ASN A 194 1.03 -17.19 19.61
CA ASN A 194 -0.19 -16.44 19.83
C ASN A 194 -1.27 -16.84 18.81
N PRO A 195 -2.20 -17.74 19.15
CA PRO A 195 -3.23 -18.25 18.23
C PRO A 195 -4.18 -17.18 17.68
N ASN A 196 -4.35 -16.07 18.40
CA ASN A 196 -5.22 -14.97 18.03
C ASN A 196 -4.44 -13.77 17.48
N PHE A 197 -3.20 -14.00 17.02
CA PHE A 197 -2.37 -12.92 16.48
C PHE A 197 -2.86 -12.50 15.10
N PHE A 198 -3.71 -11.48 15.07
CA PHE A 198 -4.42 -11.02 13.88
C PHE A 198 -3.50 -10.75 12.67
N PRO A 199 -2.37 -10.02 12.81
CA PRO A 199 -1.45 -9.81 11.68
C PRO A 199 -0.90 -11.12 11.07
N ALA A 200 -0.58 -12.11 11.89
CA ALA A 200 -0.09 -13.41 11.40
C ALA A 200 -1.18 -14.25 10.73
N LEU A 201 -2.45 -14.13 11.16
CA LEU A 201 -3.58 -14.76 10.45
C LEU A 201 -3.75 -14.12 9.06
N MET A 202 -3.71 -12.79 8.98
CA MET A 202 -3.83 -12.07 7.71
C MET A 202 -2.70 -12.43 6.74
N GLU A 203 -1.45 -12.34 7.16
CA GLU A 203 -0.31 -12.71 6.31
C GLU A 203 -0.35 -14.18 5.89
N LEU A 204 -0.73 -15.09 6.79
CA LEU A 204 -0.85 -16.52 6.44
C LEU A 204 -1.97 -16.77 5.43
N GLY A 205 -3.11 -16.08 5.55
CA GLY A 205 -4.18 -16.11 4.55
C GLY A 205 -3.70 -15.66 3.18
N ASN A 206 -2.98 -14.53 3.12
CA ASN A 206 -2.38 -14.00 1.88
C ASN A 206 -1.39 -14.98 1.25
N VAL A 207 -0.51 -15.58 2.06
CA VAL A 207 0.48 -16.57 1.57
C VAL A 207 -0.21 -17.83 1.04
N TYR A 208 -1.27 -18.31 1.70
CA TYR A 208 -2.04 -19.45 1.19
C TYR A 208 -2.78 -19.13 -0.10
N LEU A 209 -3.34 -17.93 -0.25
CA LEU A 209 -3.92 -17.47 -1.51
C LEU A 209 -2.87 -17.49 -2.63
N ALA A 210 -1.66 -16.96 -2.39
CA ALA A 210 -0.57 -16.99 -3.37
C ALA A 210 -0.14 -18.42 -3.74
N LEU A 211 -0.20 -19.35 -2.78
CA LEU A 211 0.03 -20.79 -3.00
C LEU A 211 -1.17 -21.53 -3.61
N LYS A 212 -2.29 -20.83 -3.89
CA LYS A 212 -3.58 -21.42 -4.34
C LYS A 212 -4.15 -22.47 -3.38
N LYS A 213 -3.79 -22.39 -2.10
CA LYS A 213 -4.26 -23.22 -0.99
C LYS A 213 -5.54 -22.61 -0.39
N TYR A 214 -6.59 -22.56 -1.21
CA TYR A 214 -7.81 -21.77 -0.95
C TYR A 214 -8.56 -22.19 0.33
N GLU A 215 -8.65 -23.49 0.62
CA GLU A 215 -9.30 -23.99 1.83
C GLU A 215 -8.57 -23.52 3.09
N GLN A 216 -7.24 -23.68 3.13
CA GLN A 216 -6.45 -23.22 4.26
C GLN A 216 -6.47 -21.69 4.39
N ALA A 217 -6.52 -20.95 3.28
CA ALA A 217 -6.66 -19.50 3.29
C ALA A 217 -7.99 -19.08 3.94
N ASN A 218 -9.10 -19.71 3.52
CA ASN A 218 -10.44 -19.45 4.08
C ASN A 218 -10.51 -19.77 5.58
N ASP A 219 -9.93 -20.89 6.02
CA ASP A 219 -9.91 -21.27 7.46
C ASP A 219 -9.21 -20.23 8.33
N VAL A 220 -8.06 -19.74 7.86
CA VAL A 220 -7.26 -18.76 8.61
C VAL A 220 -7.93 -17.39 8.61
N LEU A 221 -8.46 -16.95 7.48
CA LEU A 221 -9.17 -15.67 7.38
C LEU A 221 -10.49 -15.68 8.14
N THR A 222 -11.18 -16.81 8.21
CA THR A 222 -12.37 -16.98 9.06
C THR A 222 -12.01 -16.75 10.54
N LYS A 223 -10.88 -17.29 11.01
CA LYS A 223 -10.38 -17.00 12.37
C LYS A 223 -10.04 -15.52 12.55
N ALA A 224 -9.43 -14.88 11.55
CA ALA A 224 -9.13 -13.46 11.58
C ALA A 224 -10.42 -12.61 11.72
N LEU A 225 -11.47 -12.97 10.98
CA LEU A 225 -12.79 -12.31 11.04
C LEU A 225 -13.57 -12.59 12.33
N VAL A 226 -13.30 -13.69 13.03
CA VAL A 226 -13.84 -13.88 14.39
C VAL A 226 -13.21 -12.88 15.37
N ILE A 227 -11.93 -12.56 15.21
CA ILE A 227 -11.21 -11.61 16.07
C ILE A 227 -11.59 -10.17 15.73
N ASN A 228 -11.65 -9.83 14.44
CA ASN A 228 -12.06 -8.53 13.96
C ASN A 228 -13.07 -8.67 12.80
N PRO A 229 -14.39 -8.70 13.11
CA PRO A 229 -15.45 -8.91 12.11
C PRO A 229 -15.57 -7.79 11.07
N GLU A 230 -15.17 -6.57 11.44
CA GLU A 230 -15.29 -5.38 10.60
C GLU A 230 -13.96 -5.04 9.91
N GLN A 231 -13.15 -6.04 9.58
CA GLN A 231 -11.90 -5.80 8.87
C GLN A 231 -12.04 -5.95 7.36
N ALA A 232 -12.11 -4.81 6.67
CA ALA A 232 -12.36 -4.74 5.22
C ALA A 232 -11.36 -5.55 4.38
N TYR A 233 -10.06 -5.52 4.72
CA TYR A 233 -9.04 -6.24 3.95
C TYR A 233 -9.10 -7.77 4.12
N ALA A 234 -9.54 -8.26 5.28
CA ALA A 234 -9.77 -9.69 5.48
C ALA A 234 -10.92 -10.17 4.59
N LEU A 235 -12.01 -9.41 4.54
CA LEU A 235 -13.13 -9.65 3.63
C LEU A 235 -12.71 -9.55 2.16
N SER A 236 -11.93 -8.52 1.79
CA SER A 236 -11.40 -8.43 0.43
C SER A 236 -10.55 -9.64 0.04
N THR A 237 -9.75 -10.17 0.96
CA THR A 237 -8.90 -11.34 0.69
C THR A 237 -9.76 -12.60 0.51
N MET A 238 -10.85 -12.74 1.28
CA MET A 238 -11.87 -13.77 1.03
C MET A 238 -12.49 -13.61 -0.37
N GLY A 239 -12.81 -12.37 -0.77
CA GLY A 239 -13.27 -12.06 -2.12
C GLY A 239 -12.26 -12.51 -3.20
N ASP A 240 -10.97 -12.23 -2.99
CA ASP A 240 -9.89 -12.62 -3.90
C ASP A 240 -9.77 -14.16 -4.02
N ILE A 241 -9.95 -14.89 -2.91
CA ILE A 241 -9.96 -16.37 -2.90
C ILE A 241 -11.10 -16.90 -3.78
N HIS A 242 -12.34 -16.42 -3.56
CA HIS A 242 -13.49 -16.87 -4.32
C HIS A 242 -13.38 -16.47 -5.81
N ALA A 243 -12.86 -15.28 -6.10
CA ALA A 243 -12.58 -14.84 -7.47
C ALA A 243 -11.57 -15.77 -8.16
N ALA A 244 -10.49 -16.16 -7.48
CA ALA A 244 -9.49 -17.09 -8.00
C ALA A 244 -10.04 -18.52 -8.22
N GLN A 245 -11.13 -18.88 -7.53
CA GLN A 245 -11.89 -20.12 -7.73
C GLN A 245 -13.00 -19.99 -8.79
N ASN A 246 -13.13 -18.82 -9.44
CA ASN A 246 -14.20 -18.47 -10.37
C ASN A 246 -15.61 -18.50 -9.75
N ASP A 247 -15.71 -18.38 -8.43
CA ASP A 247 -16.95 -18.19 -7.68
C ASP A 247 -17.24 -16.69 -7.54
N LEU A 248 -17.69 -16.10 -8.65
CA LEU A 248 -17.85 -14.65 -8.78
C LEU A 248 -18.98 -14.09 -7.90
N GLU A 249 -20.00 -14.89 -7.57
CA GLU A 249 -21.10 -14.47 -6.68
C GLU A 249 -20.62 -14.32 -5.24
N SER A 250 -19.89 -15.31 -4.70
CA SER A 250 -19.29 -15.19 -3.37
C SER A 250 -18.23 -14.09 -3.32
N ALA A 251 -17.44 -13.92 -4.39
CA ALA A 251 -16.49 -12.83 -4.48
C ALA A 251 -17.18 -11.45 -4.33
N LEU A 252 -18.27 -11.22 -5.07
CA LEU A 252 -19.08 -10.00 -4.92
C LEU A 252 -19.61 -9.83 -3.49
N TYR A 253 -20.12 -10.89 -2.87
CA TYR A 253 -20.62 -10.82 -1.50
C TYR A 253 -19.56 -10.31 -0.51
N TYR A 254 -18.34 -10.82 -0.60
CA TYR A 254 -17.25 -10.38 0.28
C TYR A 254 -16.77 -8.98 -0.05
N TYR A 255 -16.67 -8.61 -1.33
CA TYR A 255 -16.32 -7.24 -1.70
C TYR A 255 -17.41 -6.23 -1.29
N ASP A 256 -18.69 -6.59 -1.36
CA ASP A 256 -19.81 -5.77 -0.87
C ASP A 256 -19.68 -5.46 0.62
N LYS A 257 -19.32 -6.46 1.42
CA LYS A 257 -19.02 -6.24 2.83
C LYS A 257 -17.80 -5.36 3.02
N ALA A 258 -16.72 -5.60 2.29
CA ALA A 258 -15.48 -4.83 2.41
C ALA A 258 -15.71 -3.33 2.11
N VAL A 259 -16.38 -2.99 1.00
CA VAL A 259 -16.68 -1.59 0.63
C VAL A 259 -17.72 -0.94 1.55
N SER A 260 -18.57 -1.71 2.24
CA SER A 260 -19.52 -1.17 3.22
C SER A 260 -18.82 -0.71 4.50
N ILE A 261 -17.70 -1.35 4.85
CA ILE A 261 -16.86 -0.98 5.99
C ILE A 261 -15.92 0.16 5.61
N LYS A 262 -15.25 0.04 4.48
CA LYS A 262 -14.26 1.01 4.00
C LYS A 262 -14.64 1.54 2.62
N PHE A 263 -15.58 2.47 2.61
CA PHE A 263 -16.16 3.06 1.39
C PHE A 263 -15.19 3.96 0.63
N ASP A 264 -14.22 4.55 1.32
CA ASP A 264 -13.23 5.51 0.82
C ASP A 264 -11.97 4.87 0.22
N ASP A 265 -11.94 3.54 0.09
CA ASP A 265 -10.81 2.81 -0.49
C ASP A 265 -11.07 2.50 -1.98
N PRO A 266 -10.32 3.12 -2.92
CA PRO A 266 -10.53 2.91 -4.35
C PRO A 266 -10.22 1.47 -4.80
N ASP A 267 -9.28 0.78 -4.15
CA ASP A 267 -8.87 -0.57 -4.55
C ASP A 267 -9.98 -1.59 -4.32
N LEU A 268 -10.75 -1.44 -3.24
CA LEU A 268 -11.89 -2.31 -2.95
C LEU A 268 -13.00 -2.16 -3.99
N TRP A 269 -13.25 -0.93 -4.44
CA TRP A 269 -14.21 -0.65 -5.52
C TRP A 269 -13.72 -1.18 -6.87
N ILE A 270 -12.42 -1.06 -7.17
CA ILE A 270 -11.82 -1.66 -8.35
C ILE A 270 -12.03 -3.17 -8.37
N LYS A 271 -11.69 -3.87 -7.27
CA LYS A 271 -11.86 -5.32 -7.18
C LYS A 271 -13.31 -5.72 -7.45
N LYS A 272 -14.27 -5.03 -6.83
CA LYS A 272 -15.70 -5.25 -7.10
C LYS A 272 -16.06 -4.99 -8.58
N GLY A 273 -15.55 -3.92 -9.17
CA GLY A 273 -15.75 -3.59 -10.58
C GLY A 273 -15.19 -4.64 -11.52
N ASP A 274 -14.02 -5.21 -11.21
CA ASP A 274 -13.39 -6.28 -11.99
C ASP A 274 -14.21 -7.57 -11.95
N ILE A 275 -14.86 -7.89 -10.83
CA ILE A 275 -15.81 -9.02 -10.77
C ILE A 275 -17.04 -8.76 -11.63
N HIS A 276 -17.65 -7.57 -11.54
CA HIS A 276 -18.78 -7.22 -12.41
C HIS A 276 -18.41 -7.25 -13.90
N LYS A 277 -17.21 -6.79 -14.25
CA LYS A 277 -16.67 -6.88 -15.62
C LYS A 277 -16.52 -8.34 -16.06
N SER A 278 -16.02 -9.22 -15.19
CA SER A 278 -15.90 -10.66 -15.45
C SER A 278 -17.26 -11.34 -15.64
N LEU A 279 -18.29 -10.86 -14.92
CA LEU A 279 -19.70 -11.24 -15.11
C LEU A 279 -20.35 -10.60 -16.35
N LYS A 280 -19.61 -9.82 -17.15
CA LYS A 280 -20.13 -9.03 -18.28
C LYS A 280 -21.24 -8.05 -17.90
N SER A 281 -21.32 -7.71 -16.60
CA SER A 281 -22.25 -6.74 -16.02
C SER A 281 -21.62 -5.35 -16.08
N TYR A 282 -21.42 -4.86 -17.31
CA TYR A 282 -20.57 -3.70 -17.58
C TYR A 282 -21.09 -2.40 -16.96
N GLN A 283 -22.40 -2.16 -16.92
CA GLN A 283 -22.97 -1.02 -16.19
C GLN A 283 -22.65 -1.08 -14.68
N GLN A 284 -22.74 -2.25 -14.05
CA GLN A 284 -22.38 -2.40 -12.63
C GLN A 284 -20.87 -2.22 -12.41
N ALA A 285 -20.04 -2.67 -13.35
CA ALA A 285 -18.59 -2.46 -13.31
C ALA A 285 -18.25 -0.97 -13.37
N SER A 286 -18.85 -0.24 -14.32
CA SER A 286 -18.73 1.22 -14.43
C SER A 286 -19.15 1.94 -13.14
N ASN A 287 -20.29 1.58 -12.57
CA ASN A 287 -20.76 2.15 -11.31
C ASN A 287 -19.76 1.91 -10.15
N ALA A 288 -19.12 0.75 -10.11
CA ALA A 288 -18.09 0.46 -9.10
C ALA A 288 -16.83 1.30 -9.34
N TYR A 289 -16.33 1.39 -10.56
CA TYR A 289 -15.16 2.22 -10.87
C TYR A 289 -15.42 3.71 -10.65
N GLN A 290 -16.63 4.21 -10.92
CA GLN A 290 -16.99 5.58 -10.59
C GLN A 290 -16.95 5.84 -9.09
N LYS A 291 -17.32 4.85 -8.27
CA LYS A 291 -17.16 4.96 -6.80
C LYS A 291 -15.69 4.95 -6.40
N ALA A 292 -14.83 4.19 -7.08
CA ALA A 292 -13.37 4.25 -6.88
C ALA A 292 -12.81 5.65 -7.21
N ILE A 293 -13.22 6.23 -8.35
CA ILE A 293 -12.87 7.60 -8.74
C ILE A 293 -13.33 8.61 -7.70
N ASN A 294 -14.56 8.47 -7.19
CA ASN A 294 -15.08 9.39 -6.18
C ASN A 294 -14.35 9.25 -4.83
N ALA A 295 -13.89 8.05 -4.49
CA ALA A 295 -13.10 7.79 -3.30
C ALA A 295 -11.71 8.43 -3.39
N ASN A 296 -11.06 8.33 -4.57
CA ASN A 296 -9.81 9.03 -4.84
C ASN A 296 -9.75 9.50 -6.32
N PRO A 297 -10.00 10.79 -6.59
CA PRO A 297 -9.98 11.33 -7.95
C PRO A 297 -8.59 11.30 -8.63
N GLU A 298 -7.51 11.19 -7.85
CA GLU A 298 -6.14 11.09 -8.37
C GLU A 298 -5.72 9.64 -8.68
N HIS A 299 -6.60 8.66 -8.41
CA HIS A 299 -6.31 7.25 -8.66
C HIS A 299 -6.45 6.89 -10.15
N VAL A 300 -5.33 6.98 -10.87
CA VAL A 300 -5.26 6.79 -12.34
C VAL A 300 -5.90 5.47 -12.80
N GLU A 301 -5.61 4.35 -12.12
CA GLU A 301 -6.12 3.03 -12.52
C GLU A 301 -7.65 2.98 -12.56
N SER A 302 -8.34 3.70 -11.65
CA SER A 302 -9.80 3.75 -11.63
C SER A 302 -10.39 4.39 -12.89
N TRP A 303 -9.75 5.46 -13.38
CA TRP A 303 -10.14 6.13 -14.63
C TRP A 303 -9.92 5.21 -15.84
N VAL A 304 -8.76 4.55 -15.90
CA VAL A 304 -8.41 3.63 -17.00
C VAL A 304 -9.36 2.45 -17.06
N LYS A 305 -9.67 1.82 -15.92
CA LYS A 305 -10.62 0.71 -15.85
C LYS A 305 -12.04 1.13 -16.24
N ASN A 306 -12.48 2.33 -15.84
CA ASN A 306 -13.79 2.84 -16.25
C ASN A 306 -13.83 3.13 -17.74
N GLY A 307 -12.81 3.78 -18.30
CA GLY A 307 -12.66 4.02 -19.74
C GLY A 307 -12.70 2.72 -20.54
N THR A 308 -11.99 1.69 -20.10
CA THR A 308 -12.02 0.36 -20.72
C THR A 308 -13.43 -0.24 -20.72
N VAL A 309 -14.18 -0.11 -19.63
CA VAL A 309 -15.57 -0.62 -19.57
C VAL A 309 -16.54 0.21 -20.41
N MET A 310 -16.33 1.52 -20.54
CA MET A 310 -17.12 2.35 -21.45
C MET A 310 -16.97 1.89 -22.91
N LEU A 311 -15.77 1.47 -23.32
CA LEU A 311 -15.57 0.85 -24.64
C LEU A 311 -16.34 -0.45 -24.81
N LEU A 312 -16.41 -1.29 -23.77
CA LEU A 312 -17.22 -2.52 -23.81
C LEU A 312 -18.73 -2.24 -23.84
N LEU A 313 -19.14 -1.01 -23.55
CA LEU A 313 -20.50 -0.50 -23.67
C LEU A 313 -20.75 0.27 -24.97
N ASP A 314 -19.77 0.29 -25.88
CA ASP A 314 -19.79 1.09 -27.12
C ASP A 314 -19.96 2.60 -26.89
N ASP A 315 -19.58 3.10 -25.70
CA ASP A 315 -19.56 4.54 -25.38
C ASP A 315 -18.13 5.09 -25.50
N GLU A 316 -17.67 5.24 -26.74
CA GLU A 316 -16.33 5.73 -27.07
C GLU A 316 -16.11 7.18 -26.60
N GLY A 317 -17.18 8.00 -26.56
CA GLY A 317 -17.11 9.40 -26.11
C GLY A 317 -16.72 9.50 -24.65
N THR A 318 -17.47 8.82 -23.77
CA THR A 318 -17.17 8.79 -22.34
C THR A 318 -15.84 8.07 -22.06
N ALA A 319 -15.50 7.02 -22.83
CA ALA A 319 -14.21 6.35 -22.72
C ALA A 319 -13.03 7.32 -22.93
N LEU A 320 -13.10 8.16 -23.98
CA LEU A 320 -12.09 9.18 -24.25
C LEU A 320 -11.97 10.19 -23.10
N GLU A 321 -13.08 10.65 -22.51
CA GLU A 321 -13.04 11.57 -21.37
C GLU A 321 -12.28 10.99 -20.18
N TYR A 322 -12.53 9.71 -19.85
CA TYR A 322 -11.83 9.02 -18.77
C TYR A 322 -10.34 8.82 -19.07
N LEU A 323 -9.97 8.40 -20.28
CA LEU A 323 -8.56 8.22 -20.65
C LEU A 323 -7.80 9.55 -20.76
N ASN A 324 -8.47 10.62 -21.19
CA ASN A 324 -7.91 11.98 -21.15
C ASN A 324 -7.57 12.41 -19.72
N THR A 325 -8.48 12.15 -18.78
CA THR A 325 -8.27 12.47 -17.36
C THR A 325 -7.12 11.65 -16.78
N ALA A 326 -7.05 10.35 -17.10
CA ALA A 326 -5.95 9.48 -16.70
C ALA A 326 -4.58 10.01 -17.20
N LEU A 327 -4.48 10.43 -18.46
CA LEU A 327 -3.25 11.03 -19.00
C LEU A 327 -2.95 12.43 -18.48
N ALA A 328 -3.96 13.19 -18.06
CA ALA A 328 -3.73 14.47 -17.39
C ALA A 328 -3.08 14.27 -16.01
N LEU A 329 -3.48 13.21 -15.29
CA LEU A 329 -2.90 12.82 -13.99
C LEU A 329 -1.52 12.19 -14.16
N GLU A 330 -1.36 11.31 -15.15
CA GLU A 330 -0.10 10.63 -15.46
C GLU A 330 0.26 10.77 -16.95
N PRO A 331 0.93 11.86 -17.35
CA PRO A 331 1.25 12.13 -18.75
C PRO A 331 2.21 11.14 -19.40
N LYS A 332 2.93 10.34 -18.61
CA LYS A 332 3.92 9.36 -19.07
C LYS A 332 3.42 7.92 -18.91
N ASN A 333 2.15 7.68 -19.22
CA ASN A 333 1.57 6.35 -19.20
C ASN A 333 1.38 5.82 -20.63
N ALA A 334 2.28 4.93 -21.06
CA ALA A 334 2.27 4.37 -22.42
C ALA A 334 1.01 3.54 -22.71
N ASP A 335 0.52 2.79 -21.74
CA ASP A 335 -0.66 1.94 -21.90
C ASP A 335 -1.93 2.75 -22.10
N VAL A 336 -2.09 3.84 -21.34
CA VAL A 336 -3.26 4.73 -21.48
C VAL A 336 -3.21 5.49 -22.80
N ALA A 337 -2.04 6.00 -23.19
CA ALA A 337 -1.85 6.62 -24.51
C ALA A 337 -2.18 5.65 -25.65
N HIS A 338 -1.70 4.41 -25.56
CA HIS A 338 -2.03 3.36 -26.53
C HIS A 338 -3.53 3.07 -26.59
N GLN A 339 -4.21 2.88 -25.44
CA GLN A 339 -5.65 2.65 -25.42
C GLN A 339 -6.43 3.81 -26.03
N ARG A 340 -6.07 5.06 -25.72
CA ARG A 340 -6.72 6.24 -26.30
C ARG A 340 -6.45 6.36 -27.80
N GLY A 341 -5.23 6.08 -28.24
CA GLY A 341 -4.85 6.04 -29.65
C GLY A 341 -5.64 5.00 -30.45
N LEU A 342 -5.96 3.85 -29.86
CA LEU A 342 -6.82 2.84 -30.49
C LEU A 342 -8.26 3.34 -30.70
N ILE A 343 -8.82 4.10 -29.75
CA ILE A 343 -10.15 4.71 -29.89
C ILE A 343 -10.11 5.82 -30.95
N TYR A 344 -9.07 6.67 -30.96
CA TYR A 344 -8.94 7.66 -32.03
C TYR A 344 -8.78 7.01 -33.40
N TYR A 345 -8.11 5.85 -33.48
CA TYR A 345 -8.01 5.06 -34.70
C TYR A 345 -9.39 4.53 -35.15
N SER A 346 -10.22 4.00 -34.25
CA SER A 346 -11.59 3.53 -34.60
C SER A 346 -12.50 4.66 -35.04
N LEU A 347 -12.35 5.85 -34.46
CA LEU A 347 -13.09 7.07 -34.79
C LEU A 347 -12.57 7.82 -36.03
N GLU A 348 -11.59 7.25 -36.76
CA GLU A 348 -10.93 7.89 -37.92
C GLU A 348 -10.24 9.24 -37.59
N ARG A 349 -9.95 9.49 -36.31
CA ARG A 349 -9.18 10.65 -35.82
C ARG A 349 -7.69 10.38 -35.92
N HIS A 350 -7.23 10.26 -37.17
CA HIS A 350 -5.92 9.70 -37.50
C HIS A 350 -4.73 10.48 -36.93
N GLN A 351 -4.82 11.81 -36.84
CA GLN A 351 -3.71 12.63 -36.31
C GLN A 351 -3.57 12.47 -34.81
N GLU A 352 -4.68 12.52 -34.06
CA GLU A 352 -4.66 12.32 -32.61
C GLU A 352 -4.22 10.90 -32.24
N ALA A 353 -4.66 9.89 -33.01
CA ALA A 353 -4.18 8.53 -32.85
C ALA A 353 -2.67 8.42 -33.07
N LEU A 354 -2.14 9.11 -34.09
CA LEU A 354 -0.70 9.11 -34.40
C LEU A 354 0.10 9.73 -33.25
N ASP A 355 -0.36 10.86 -32.73
CA ASP A 355 0.29 11.56 -31.61
C ASP A 355 0.34 10.67 -30.35
N ASP A 356 -0.74 9.92 -30.07
CA ASP A 356 -0.82 9.00 -28.94
C ASP A 356 0.11 7.79 -29.08
N PHE A 357 0.22 7.19 -30.28
CA PHE A 357 1.19 6.12 -30.50
C PHE A 357 2.64 6.61 -30.46
N ASP A 358 2.91 7.84 -30.91
CA ASP A 358 4.22 8.49 -30.77
C ASP A 358 4.58 8.75 -29.29
N ALA A 359 3.61 9.20 -28.50
CA ALA A 359 3.78 9.38 -27.06
C ALA A 359 4.03 8.05 -26.34
N ALA A 360 3.24 7.01 -26.65
CA ALA A 360 3.41 5.68 -26.07
C ALA A 360 4.80 5.09 -26.39
N PHE A 361 5.24 5.16 -27.65
CA PHE A 361 6.57 4.70 -28.08
C PHE A 361 7.72 5.48 -27.44
N SER A 362 7.53 6.78 -27.19
CA SER A 362 8.54 7.61 -26.53
C SER A 362 8.75 7.21 -25.06
N VAL A 363 7.72 6.66 -24.42
CA VAL A 363 7.77 6.19 -23.02
C VAL A 363 8.28 4.75 -22.94
N ASP A 364 7.73 3.86 -23.76
CA ASP A 364 8.17 2.45 -23.85
C ASP A 364 8.49 2.08 -25.31
N PRO A 365 9.76 2.23 -25.73
CA PRO A 365 10.19 1.85 -27.08
C PRO A 365 10.21 0.34 -27.33
N GLY A 366 10.06 -0.49 -26.29
CA GLY A 366 10.17 -1.95 -26.37
C GLY A 366 8.92 -2.62 -26.94
N ASN A 367 7.77 -1.94 -26.95
CA ASN A 367 6.53 -2.51 -27.44
C ASN A 367 6.29 -2.20 -28.94
N PRO A 368 6.41 -3.20 -29.83
CA PRO A 368 6.25 -2.99 -31.27
C PRO A 368 4.82 -2.65 -31.71
N MET A 369 3.80 -2.85 -30.87
CA MET A 369 2.42 -2.56 -31.23
C MET A 369 2.20 -1.06 -31.47
N TYR A 370 2.90 -0.19 -30.76
CA TYR A 370 2.80 1.26 -30.97
C TYR A 370 3.25 1.63 -32.38
N LEU A 371 4.38 1.07 -32.83
CA LEU A 371 4.88 1.27 -34.19
C LEU A 371 4.00 0.61 -35.26
N TYR A 372 3.40 -0.54 -34.94
CA TYR A 372 2.46 -1.21 -35.84
C TYR A 372 1.27 -0.29 -36.18
N TYR A 373 0.60 0.26 -35.16
CA TYR A 373 -0.54 1.16 -35.39
C TYR A 373 -0.12 2.51 -35.96
N ARG A 374 1.03 3.05 -35.53
CA ARG A 374 1.64 4.23 -36.15
C ARG A 374 1.85 4.05 -37.66
N ALA A 375 2.40 2.91 -38.08
CA ALA A 375 2.69 2.64 -39.49
C ALA A 375 1.39 2.51 -40.32
N LEU A 376 0.34 1.88 -39.76
CA LEU A 376 -0.98 1.85 -40.39
C LEU A 376 -1.55 3.25 -40.61
N LEU A 377 -1.47 4.12 -39.61
CA LEU A 377 -1.93 5.50 -39.73
C LEU A 377 -1.13 6.29 -40.77
N LEU A 378 0.19 6.11 -40.83
CA LEU A 378 1.03 6.76 -41.83
C LEU A 378 0.70 6.31 -43.26
N GLU A 379 0.30 5.06 -43.46
CA GLU A 379 -0.25 4.60 -44.76
C GLU A 379 -1.54 5.33 -45.11
N ILE A 380 -2.47 5.46 -44.15
CA ILE A 380 -3.75 6.15 -44.35
C ILE A 380 -3.54 7.63 -44.67
N LEU A 381 -2.55 8.27 -44.03
CA LEU A 381 -2.18 9.67 -44.23
C LEU A 381 -1.27 9.90 -45.48
N ASP A 382 -1.03 8.88 -46.30
CA ASP A 382 -0.16 8.90 -47.48
C ASP A 382 1.31 9.31 -47.21
N ARG A 383 1.80 9.12 -45.98
CA ARG A 383 3.19 9.41 -45.54
C ARG A 383 4.09 8.19 -45.78
N LYS A 384 4.23 7.77 -47.04
CA LYS A 384 4.82 6.47 -47.43
C LYS A 384 6.26 6.23 -46.93
N ASP A 385 7.13 7.23 -47.00
CA ASP A 385 8.52 7.09 -46.57
C ASP A 385 8.65 6.84 -45.07
N GLU A 386 7.83 7.54 -44.28
CA GLU A 386 7.78 7.37 -42.83
C GLU A 386 7.12 6.04 -42.45
N ALA A 387 6.04 5.66 -43.14
CA ALA A 387 5.39 4.36 -42.95
C ALA A 387 6.39 3.22 -43.19
N LYS A 388 7.16 3.28 -44.29
CA LYS A 388 8.18 2.27 -44.62
C LYS A 388 9.25 2.12 -43.54
N ARG A 389 9.79 3.24 -43.03
CA ARG A 389 10.76 3.21 -41.92
C ARG A 389 10.14 2.63 -40.65
N THR A 390 8.91 3.05 -40.33
CA THR A 390 8.20 2.57 -39.13
C THR A 390 7.95 1.08 -39.19
N TRP A 391 7.49 0.56 -40.33
CA TRP A 391 7.30 -0.87 -40.54
C TRP A 391 8.59 -1.69 -40.42
N GLN A 392 9.74 -1.14 -40.86
CA GLN A 392 11.03 -1.83 -40.71
C GLN A 392 11.41 -2.00 -39.25
N VAL A 393 11.20 -0.98 -38.42
CA VAL A 393 11.50 -1.02 -36.99
C VAL A 393 10.49 -1.92 -36.25
N ALA A 394 9.20 -1.81 -36.56
CA ALA A 394 8.19 -2.72 -36.00
C ALA A 394 8.53 -4.19 -36.32
N LEU A 395 8.92 -4.48 -37.57
CA LEU A 395 9.31 -5.81 -38.01
C LEU A 395 10.51 -6.36 -37.23
N SER A 396 11.55 -5.55 -36.97
CA SER A 396 12.71 -6.02 -36.20
C SER A 396 12.33 -6.36 -34.76
N LEU A 397 11.53 -5.50 -34.12
CA LEU A 397 11.09 -5.73 -32.74
C LEU A 397 10.17 -6.96 -32.61
N PHE A 398 9.22 -7.15 -33.54
CA PHE A 398 8.39 -8.37 -33.55
C PHE A 398 9.22 -9.65 -33.77
N LYS A 399 10.32 -9.59 -34.54
CA LYS A 399 11.24 -10.74 -34.69
C LYS A 399 11.97 -11.04 -33.40
N GLU A 400 12.43 -10.02 -32.68
CA GLU A 400 13.08 -10.18 -31.38
C GLU A 400 12.14 -10.80 -30.35
N MET A 401 10.84 -10.46 -30.41
CA MET A 401 9.80 -11.05 -29.56
C MET A 401 9.33 -12.44 -30.02
N GLY A 402 9.69 -12.89 -31.22
CA GLY A 402 9.25 -14.18 -31.78
C GLY A 402 7.78 -14.22 -32.25
N ASP A 403 7.15 -13.07 -32.52
CA ASP A 403 5.78 -13.02 -33.05
C ASP A 403 5.76 -13.22 -34.57
N GLU A 404 5.79 -14.48 -35.01
CA GLU A 404 5.84 -14.84 -36.43
C GLU A 404 4.66 -14.30 -37.24
N MET A 405 3.48 -14.16 -36.62
CA MET A 405 2.28 -13.65 -37.28
C MET A 405 2.44 -12.17 -37.62
N LYS A 406 2.83 -11.35 -36.64
CA LYS A 406 3.06 -9.91 -36.85
C LYS A 406 4.24 -9.65 -37.77
N VAL A 407 5.27 -10.50 -37.73
CA VAL A 407 6.41 -10.44 -38.67
C VAL A 407 5.96 -10.64 -40.12
N ALA A 408 5.08 -11.62 -40.37
CA ALA A 408 4.54 -11.87 -41.71
C ALA A 408 3.68 -10.69 -42.20
N GLU A 409 2.83 -10.13 -41.33
CA GLU A 409 2.00 -8.95 -41.64
C GLU A 409 2.86 -7.74 -42.02
N CYS A 410 3.84 -7.37 -41.19
CA CYS A 410 4.74 -6.25 -41.44
C CYS A 410 5.54 -6.45 -42.74
N SER A 411 6.03 -7.68 -42.99
CA SER A 411 6.76 -8.01 -44.22
C SER A 411 5.89 -7.88 -45.47
N ALA A 412 4.61 -8.27 -45.39
CA ALA A 412 3.68 -8.12 -46.50
C ALA A 412 3.35 -6.65 -46.78
N ARG A 413 3.17 -5.83 -45.74
CA ARG A 413 2.96 -4.38 -45.86
C ARG A 413 4.16 -3.67 -46.50
N LEU A 414 5.38 -3.97 -46.05
CA LEU A 414 6.61 -3.41 -46.63
C LEU A 414 6.76 -3.68 -48.13
N LYS A 415 6.37 -4.87 -48.60
CA LYS A 415 6.37 -5.22 -50.03
C LYS A 415 5.30 -4.48 -50.85
N ARG A 416 4.25 -3.96 -50.22
CA ARG A 416 3.19 -3.19 -50.89
C ARG A 416 3.52 -1.70 -50.98
N ILE A 417 4.31 -1.18 -50.04
CA ILE A 417 4.68 0.25 -49.97
C ILE A 417 5.92 0.56 -50.82
N GLY A 418 6.83 -0.42 -50.97
CA GLY A 418 8.00 -0.32 -51.85
C GLY A 418 7.66 -0.64 -53.29
#